data_AF-A0A954XWA7-F1
#
_entry.id   AF-A0A954XWA7-F1
#
_cell.length_a   1.000
_cell.length_b   1.000
_cell.length_c   1.000
_cell.angle_alpha   90.00
_cell.angle_beta   90.00
_cell.angle_gamma   90.00
#
_symmetry.space_group_name_H-M   'P 1'
#
loop_
_entity.id
_entity.type
_entity.pdbx_description
1 polymer ?
#
loop_
_entity_poly.entity_id
_entity_poly.type
_entity_poly.pdbx_seq_one_letter_code
_entity_poly.pdbx_strand_id
1 'polypeptide(L)'
;DFLVPFLLLLGVLIPPVGAVIVADAWIGRRLQLPALAGAPLPALSVPGLVAYAAGCLAALLSQYYGWGLPPLFGMGVALFLHVALRRAVAKPA
;
A
#
# COMPACT_ATOMS: atom_id res chain seq x y z
N ASP A 1 -19.64 7.40 21.28
CA ASP A 1 -18.31 8.01 21.48
C ASP A 1 -17.11 7.22 20.92
N PHE A 2 -17.23 6.65 19.71
CA PHE A 2 -16.12 5.93 19.05
C PHE A 2 -15.69 6.54 17.71
N LEU A 3 -16.31 7.65 17.30
CA LEU A 3 -16.03 8.28 16.01
C LEU A 3 -14.59 8.80 15.94
N VAL A 4 -14.12 9.48 16.98
CA VAL A 4 -12.75 10.04 17.00
C VAL A 4 -11.69 8.93 16.92
N PRO A 5 -11.72 7.88 17.77
CA PRO A 5 -10.80 6.75 17.63
C PRO A 5 -10.88 6.06 16.26
N PHE A 6 -12.09 5.91 15.71
CA PHE A 6 -12.30 5.31 14.40
C PHE A 6 -11.65 6.14 13.28
N LEU A 7 -11.82 7.46 13.28
CA LEU A 7 -11.21 8.36 12.30
C LEU A 7 -9.69 8.37 12.41
N LEU A 8 -9.15 8.30 13.63
CA LEU A 8 -7.70 8.20 13.84
C LEU A 8 -7.14 6.88 13.27
N LEU A 9 -7.80 5.76 13.54
CA LEU A 9 -7.42 4.46 12.97
C LEU A 9 -7.47 4.50 11.44
N LEU A 10 -8.55 5.05 10.89
CA LEU A 10 -8.72 5.16 9.44
C LEU A 10 -7.64 6.05 8.82
N GLY A 11 -7.25 7.14 9.47
CA GLY A 11 -6.15 8.02 9.05
C GLY A 11 -4.79 7.33 8.99
N VAL A 12 -4.61 6.21 9.72
CA VAL A 12 -3.38 5.41 9.72
C VAL A 12 -3.44 4.24 8.73
N LEU A 13 -4.63 3.69 8.48
CA LEU A 13 -4.83 2.53 7.59
C LEU A 13 -5.13 2.89 6.13
N ILE A 14 -5.61 4.10 5.83
CA ILE A 14 -5.79 4.57 4.45
C ILE A 14 -4.43 4.77 3.74
N PRO A 15 -3.44 5.49 4.33
CA PRO A 15 -2.21 5.84 3.61
C PRO A 15 -1.44 4.65 2.99
N PRO A 16 -1.31 3.48 3.66
CA PRO A 16 -0.70 2.30 3.05
C PRO A 16 -1.33 1.85 1.72
N VAL A 17 -2.65 2.00 1.55
CA VAL A 17 -3.32 1.62 0.29
C VAL A 17 -2.92 2.56 -0.85
N GLY A 18 -2.79 3.86 -0.55
CA GLY A 18 -2.30 4.85 -1.50
C GLY A 18 -0.88 4.55 -1.95
N ALA A 19 -0.01 4.13 -1.02
CA ALA A 19 1.36 3.73 -1.33
C ALA A 19 1.44 2.52 -2.29
N VAL A 20 0.59 1.51 -2.10
CA VAL A 20 0.51 0.34 -3.02
C VAL A 20 0.08 0.78 -4.43
N ILE A 21 -0.94 1.63 -4.54
CA ILE A 21 -1.45 2.14 -5.82
C ILE A 21 -0.36 2.94 -6.56
N VAL A 22 0.32 3.85 -5.86
CA VAL A 22 1.41 4.65 -6.41
C VAL A 22 2.57 3.75 -6.85
N ALA A 23 2.94 2.76 -6.03
CA ALA A 23 3.99 1.81 -6.38
C ALA A 23 3.64 1.01 -7.64
N ASP A 24 2.39 0.55 -7.77
CA ASP A 24 1.95 -0.19 -8.96
C ASP A 24 1.99 0.66 -10.24
N ALA A 25 1.49 1.90 -10.15
CA ALA A 25 1.52 2.85 -11.25
C ALA A 25 2.96 3.22 -11.66
N TRP A 26 3.89 3.29 -10.71
CA TRP A 26 5.29 3.58 -10.97
C TRP A 26 6.01 2.42 -11.66
N ILE A 27 5.94 1.20 -11.10
CA ILE A 27 6.68 0.02 -11.61
C ILE A 27 6.22 -0.39 -13.00
N GLY A 28 4.91 -0.46 -13.22
CA GLY A 28 4.36 -1.01 -14.46
C GLY A 28 4.19 0.02 -15.57
N ARG A 29 4.01 1.31 -15.21
CA ARG A 29 3.52 2.31 -16.17
C ARG A 29 4.22 3.67 -16.08
N ARG A 30 5.22 3.85 -15.21
CA ARG A 30 5.88 5.15 -14.97
C ARG A 30 4.87 6.30 -14.80
N LEU A 31 3.79 6.06 -14.04
CA LEU A 31 2.69 6.99 -13.80
C LEU A 31 1.80 7.30 -15.03
N GLN A 32 1.93 6.55 -16.12
CA GLN A 32 1.03 6.62 -17.28
C GLN A 32 -0.15 5.67 -17.08
N LEU A 33 -1.26 6.21 -16.59
CA LEU A 33 -2.49 5.45 -16.42
C LEU A 33 -3.23 5.38 -17.77
N PRO A 34 -3.49 4.16 -18.33
CA PRO A 34 -4.29 4.05 -19.53
C PRO A 34 -5.74 4.46 -19.26
N ALA A 35 -6.48 4.79 -20.32
CA ALA A 35 -7.91 5.05 -20.21
C ALA A 35 -8.61 3.87 -19.52
N LEU A 36 -9.44 4.18 -18.51
CA LEU A 36 -10.18 3.17 -17.74
C LEU A 36 -11.15 2.37 -18.62
N ALA A 37 -11.60 2.97 -19.74
CA ALA A 37 -12.45 2.33 -20.71
C ALA A 37 -11.70 1.20 -21.43
N GLY A 38 -12.04 -0.06 -21.10
CA GLY A 38 -11.54 -1.24 -21.79
C GLY A 38 -10.17 -1.76 -21.30
N ALA A 39 -9.57 -1.16 -20.26
CA ALA A 39 -8.34 -1.68 -19.67
C ALA A 39 -8.63 -2.94 -18.83
N PRO A 40 -7.99 -4.09 -19.09
CA PRO A 40 -8.13 -5.26 -18.24
C PRO A 40 -7.44 -4.98 -16.90
N LEU A 41 -8.26 -4.74 -15.87
CA LEU A 41 -7.80 -4.58 -14.50
C LEU A 41 -7.97 -5.91 -13.77
N PRO A 42 -6.92 -6.47 -13.14
CA PRO A 42 -7.09 -7.66 -12.31
C PRO A 42 -8.03 -7.34 -11.14
N ALA A 43 -8.99 -8.22 -10.89
CA ALA A 43 -9.96 -8.04 -9.82
C ALA A 43 -9.30 -7.96 -8.42
N LEU A 44 -8.16 -8.65 -8.24
CA LEU A 44 -7.38 -8.62 -7.02
C LEU A 44 -5.88 -8.73 -7.33
N SER A 45 -5.08 -7.80 -6.80
CA SER A 45 -3.62 -7.89 -6.84
C SER A 45 -3.11 -8.53 -5.54
N VAL A 46 -2.80 -9.83 -5.57
CA VAL A 46 -2.24 -10.53 -4.39
C VAL A 46 -0.98 -9.84 -3.84
N PRO A 47 0.01 -9.41 -4.68
CA PRO A 47 1.16 -8.65 -4.19
C PRO A 47 0.77 -7.35 -3.48
N GLY A 48 -0.23 -6.64 -4.02
CA GLY A 48 -0.73 -5.39 -3.45
C GLY A 48 -1.44 -5.60 -2.12
N LEU A 49 -2.22 -6.68 -2.01
CA LEU A 49 -2.92 -7.03 -0.77
C LEU A 49 -1.93 -7.37 0.35
N VAL A 50 -0.89 -8.16 0.04
CA VAL A 50 0.17 -8.49 1.01
C VAL A 50 0.94 -7.24 1.43
N ALA A 51 1.30 -6.39 0.46
CA ALA A 51 1.98 -5.12 0.73
C ALA A 51 1.14 -4.18 1.62
N TYR A 52 -0.16 -4.08 1.34
CA TYR A 52 -1.10 -3.29 2.13
C TYR A 52 -1.19 -3.82 3.57
N ALA A 53 -1.40 -5.12 3.76
CA ALA A 53 -1.50 -5.73 5.08
C ALA A 53 -0.22 -5.52 5.91
N ALA A 54 0.96 -5.69 5.30
CA ALA A 54 2.23 -5.44 5.95
C ALA A 54 2.43 -3.96 6.31
N GLY A 55 2.05 -3.04 5.42
CA GLY A 55 2.09 -1.60 5.69
C GLY A 55 1.16 -1.20 6.84
N CYS A 56 -0.06 -1.73 6.88
CA CYS A 56 -0.98 -1.52 8.00
C CYS A 56 -0.39 -2.04 9.32
N LEU A 57 0.20 -3.24 9.33
CA LEU A 57 0.86 -3.79 10.51
C LEU A 57 2.01 -2.88 10.98
N ALA A 58 2.85 -2.43 10.06
CA ALA A 58 3.96 -1.52 10.39
C ALA A 58 3.46 -0.19 10.95
N ALA A 59 2.39 0.37 10.40
CA ALA A 59 1.77 1.59 10.90
C ALA A 59 1.22 1.41 12.32
N LEU A 60 0.51 0.31 12.57
CA LEU A 60 -0.04 0.00 13.89
C LEU A 60 1.05 -0.22 14.93
N LEU A 61 2.14 -0.91 14.57
CA LEU A 61 3.29 -1.09 15.46
C LEU A 61 3.97 0.25 15.77
N SER A 62 4.18 1.10 14.75
CA SER A 62 4.73 2.45 14.94
C SER A 62 3.84 3.30 15.86
N GLN A 63 2.52 3.24 15.71
CA GLN A 63 1.57 3.92 16.60
C GLN A 63 1.61 3.36 18.03
N TYR A 64 1.68 2.03 18.18
CA TYR A 64 1.71 1.36 19.48
C TYR A 64 2.98 1.69 20.27
N TYR A 65 4.15 1.69 19.61
CA TYR A 65 5.42 2.04 20.25
C TYR A 65 5.68 3.56 20.32
N GLY A 66 4.80 4.39 19.76
CA GLY A 66 4.96 5.84 19.74
C GLY A 66 6.15 6.31 18.90
N TRP A 67 6.52 5.56 17.86
CA TRP A 67 7.72 5.81 17.05
C TRP A 67 7.39 6.55 15.76
N GLY A 68 7.88 7.79 15.64
CA GLY A 68 7.75 8.60 14.44
C GLY A 68 6.29 8.86 14.03
N LEU A 69 6.05 8.96 12.72
CA LEU A 69 4.71 9.19 12.17
C LEU A 69 4.14 7.86 11.63
N PRO A 70 3.13 7.26 12.27
CA PRO A 70 2.60 5.94 11.89
C PRO A 70 2.23 5.79 10.41
N PRO A 71 1.56 6.78 9.78
CA PRO A 71 1.28 6.72 8.34
C PRO A 71 2.52 6.59 7.47
N LEU A 72 3.64 7.25 7.83
CA LEU A 72 4.86 7.24 7.02
C LEU A 72 5.51 5.86 7.01
N PHE A 73 5.59 5.21 8.16
CA PHE A 73 6.12 3.84 8.27
C PHE A 73 5.26 2.86 7.47
N GLY A 74 3.93 2.96 7.59
CA GLY A 74 3.03 2.11 6.82
C GLY A 74 3.15 2.30 5.31
N MET A 75 3.22 3.55 4.85
CA MET A 75 3.43 3.87 3.44
C MET A 75 4.78 3.34 2.93
N GLY A 76 5.86 3.55 3.70
CA GLY A 76 7.20 3.07 3.35
C GLY A 76 7.22 1.56 3.18
N VAL A 77 6.76 0.81 4.19
CA VAL A 77 6.73 -0.66 4.14
C VAL A 77 5.87 -1.17 2.99
N ALA A 78 4.66 -0.62 2.80
CA ALA A 78 3.78 -1.02 1.71
C ALA A 78 4.42 -0.77 0.33
N LEU A 79 5.04 0.40 0.13
CA LEU A 79 5.69 0.75 -1.12
C LEU A 79 6.87 -0.18 -1.43
N PHE A 80 7.79 -0.36 -0.48
CA PHE A 80 8.97 -1.21 -0.68
C PHE A 80 8.57 -2.67 -0.90
N LEU A 81 7.63 -3.18 -0.11
CA LEU A 81 7.21 -4.58 -0.22
C LEU A 81 6.46 -4.85 -1.53
N HIS A 82 5.57 -3.93 -1.97
CA HIS A 82 4.90 -4.07 -3.27
C HIS A 82 5.92 -4.10 -4.42
N VAL A 83 6.91 -3.20 -4.38
CA VAL A 83 8.00 -3.18 -5.38
C VAL A 83 8.77 -4.49 -5.39
N ALA A 84 9.16 -5.00 -4.22
CA ALA A 84 9.89 -6.25 -4.10
C ALA A 84 9.08 -7.45 -4.62
N LEU A 85 7.82 -7.58 -4.20
CA LEU A 85 6.93 -8.68 -4.61
C LEU A 85 6.63 -8.63 -6.11
N ARG A 86 6.34 -7.45 -6.67
CA ARG A 86 6.09 -7.30 -8.11
C ARG A 86 7.32 -7.65 -8.93
N ARG A 87 8.52 -7.28 -8.48
CA ARG A 87 9.77 -7.68 -9.14
C ARG A 87 10.04 -9.18 -9.02
N ALA A 88 9.76 -9.80 -7.88
CA ALA A 88 9.92 -11.24 -7.69
C ALA A 88 8.99 -12.05 -8.58
N VAL A 89 7.74 -11.61 -8.74
CA VAL A 89 6.75 -12.26 -9.62
C VAL A 89 7.05 -11.99 -11.11
N ALA A 90 7.62 -10.83 -11.45
CA ALA A 90 7.93 -10.48 -12.83
C ALA A 90 9.20 -11.15 -13.39
N LYS A 91 10.04 -11.76 -12.54
CA LYS A 91 11.24 -12.48 -12.99
C LYS A 91 10.82 -13.81 -13.64
N PRO A 92 11.00 -14.01 -14.96
CA PRO A 92 10.84 -15.33 -15.56
C PRO A 92 12.01 -16.20 -15.08
N ALA A 93 11.71 -17.45 -14.68
CA ALA A 93 12.71 -18.47 -14.41
C ALA A 93 13.49 -18.84 -15.67
#